data_AF-S5MB36-F1
#
_entry.id   AF-S5MB36-F1
#
_cell.length_a   1.000
_cell.length_b   1.000
_cell.length_c   1.000
_cell.angle_alpha   90.00
_cell.angle_beta   90.00
_cell.angle_gamma   90.00
#
_symmetry.space_group_name_H-M   'P 1'
#
loop_
_entity.id
_entity.type
_entity.pdbx_description
1 polymer ?
#
loop_
_entity_poly.entity_id
_entity_poly.type
_entity_poly.pdbx_seq_one_letter_code
_entity_poly.pdbx_strand_id
1 'polypeptide(L)'
;MTEIQANEISEFIDQLHDETADKMFEELIAGMSLYFAVVLFGEEIDKNYESLIKEGKSIEEISTVVKNSELGEEEIYSALMGSLQEESDAENFAADCVQSIAFSPEYPQEVLKKLTELEIELSDFSANLIVTFKDQFIDFFVNDLDVIEWKNDIIDALVASWD
;
A
#
# COMPACT_ATOMS: atom_id res chain seq x y z
N MET A 1 -15.90 -10.49 -8.32
CA MET A 1 -16.75 -9.45 -8.96
C MET A 1 -17.28 -9.91 -10.34
N THR A 2 -18.53 -9.57 -10.69
CA THR A 2 -19.14 -9.79 -12.01
C THR A 2 -18.99 -8.59 -12.95
N GLU A 3 -19.16 -8.78 -14.26
CA GLU A 3 -19.11 -7.70 -15.26
C GLU A 3 -20.15 -6.59 -15.01
N ILE A 4 -21.36 -6.96 -14.57
CA ILE A 4 -22.42 -5.99 -14.24
C ILE A 4 -22.00 -5.14 -13.03
N GLN A 5 -21.49 -5.79 -11.97
CA GLN A 5 -20.99 -5.09 -10.79
C GLN A 5 -19.83 -4.14 -11.14
N ALA A 6 -18.91 -4.58 -11.99
CA ALA A 6 -17.77 -3.79 -12.45
C ALA A 6 -18.22 -2.52 -13.20
N ASN A 7 -19.18 -2.66 -14.12
CA ASN A 7 -19.72 -1.53 -14.85
C ASN A 7 -20.44 -0.54 -13.93
N GLU A 8 -21.30 -1.04 -13.03
CA GLU A 8 -22.08 -0.18 -12.14
C GLU A 8 -21.22 0.57 -11.10
N ILE A 9 -20.15 -0.05 -10.58
CA ILE A 9 -19.24 0.64 -9.65
C ILE A 9 -18.35 1.64 -10.39
N SER A 10 -17.93 1.33 -11.63
CA SER A 10 -17.16 2.24 -12.47
C SER A 10 -17.97 3.51 -12.80
N GLU A 11 -19.21 3.36 -13.25
CA GLU A 11 -20.11 4.50 -13.53
C GLU A 11 -20.37 5.36 -12.27
N PHE A 12 -20.41 4.73 -11.10
CA PHE A 12 -20.55 5.45 -9.84
C PHE A 12 -19.29 6.26 -9.50
N ILE A 13 -18.11 5.66 -9.64
CA ILE A 13 -16.83 6.33 -9.38
C ILE A 13 -16.64 7.54 -10.30
N ASP A 14 -16.98 7.41 -11.58
CA ASP A 14 -16.91 8.50 -12.56
C ASP A 14 -17.81 9.69 -12.23
N GLN A 15 -18.81 9.49 -11.36
CA GLN A 15 -19.76 10.51 -10.92
C GLN A 15 -19.48 11.02 -9.50
N LEU A 16 -18.47 10.49 -8.83
CA LEU A 16 -18.07 10.97 -7.51
C LEU A 16 -17.64 12.45 -7.60
N HIS A 17 -17.90 13.18 -6.53
CA HIS A 17 -17.29 14.49 -6.35
C HIS A 17 -15.77 14.33 -6.26
N ASP A 18 -15.02 15.24 -6.88
CA ASP A 18 -13.55 15.24 -6.92
C ASP A 18 -12.95 14.97 -5.53
N GLU A 19 -13.40 15.68 -4.48
CA GLU A 19 -12.92 15.46 -3.10
C GLU A 19 -13.11 14.03 -2.58
N THR A 20 -14.17 13.33 -3.00
CA THR A 20 -14.45 11.95 -2.60
C THR A 20 -13.61 10.96 -3.40
N ALA A 21 -13.45 11.21 -4.70
CA ALA A 21 -12.57 10.42 -5.55
C ALA A 21 -11.12 10.55 -5.08
N ASP A 22 -10.64 11.76 -4.84
CA ASP A 22 -9.29 12.06 -4.33
C ASP A 22 -9.04 11.32 -3.02
N LYS A 23 -9.95 11.42 -2.05
CA LYS A 23 -9.81 10.68 -0.79
C LYS A 23 -9.76 9.16 -1.01
N MET A 24 -10.58 8.62 -1.91
CA MET A 24 -10.54 7.19 -2.22
C MET A 24 -9.17 6.77 -2.78
N PHE A 25 -8.57 7.59 -3.65
CA PHE A 25 -7.24 7.36 -4.19
C PHE A 25 -6.13 7.52 -3.16
N GLU A 26 -6.20 8.54 -2.30
CA GLU A 26 -5.25 8.73 -1.20
C GLU A 26 -5.21 7.52 -0.27
N GLU A 27 -6.37 6.99 0.12
CA GLU A 27 -6.47 5.78 0.96
C GLU A 27 -5.89 4.54 0.25
N LEU A 28 -6.13 4.41 -1.06
CA LEU A 28 -5.58 3.32 -1.87
C LEU A 28 -4.04 3.41 -1.94
N ILE A 29 -3.49 4.59 -2.27
CA ILE A 29 -2.05 4.82 -2.37
C ILE A 29 -1.38 4.63 -1.01
N ALA A 30 -1.98 5.13 0.07
CA ALA A 30 -1.47 4.98 1.42
C ALA A 30 -1.40 3.51 1.83
N GLY A 31 -2.48 2.75 1.58
CA GLY A 31 -2.51 1.30 1.84
C GLY A 31 -1.47 0.54 1.03
N MET A 32 -1.38 0.81 -0.28
CA MET A 32 -0.38 0.17 -1.15
C MET A 32 1.04 0.50 -0.72
N SER A 33 1.31 1.75 -0.36
CA SER A 33 2.63 2.21 0.11
C SER A 33 3.04 1.52 1.40
N LEU A 34 2.11 1.36 2.35
CA LEU A 34 2.37 0.68 3.61
C LEU A 34 2.63 -0.81 3.41
N TYR A 35 1.79 -1.47 2.61
CA TYR A 35 2.02 -2.88 2.25
C TYR A 35 3.37 -3.07 1.55
N PHE A 36 3.70 -2.23 0.57
CA PHE A 36 4.96 -2.30 -0.15
C PHE A 36 6.17 -2.09 0.77
N ALA A 37 6.07 -1.17 1.75
CA ALA A 37 7.10 -1.00 2.76
C ALA A 37 7.27 -2.22 3.66
N VAL A 38 6.19 -2.93 4.01
CA VAL A 38 6.28 -4.21 4.74
C VAL A 38 7.02 -5.25 3.90
N VAL A 39 6.75 -5.34 2.61
CA VAL A 39 7.45 -6.26 1.69
C VAL A 39 8.95 -5.95 1.64
N LEU A 40 9.33 -4.67 1.58
CA LEU A 40 10.72 -4.25 1.47
C LEU A 40 11.51 -4.37 2.77
N PHE A 41 10.91 -3.96 3.89
CA PHE A 41 11.64 -3.74 5.13
C PHE A 41 11.26 -4.72 6.24
N GLY A 42 10.17 -5.47 6.08
CA GLY A 42 9.63 -6.34 7.13
C GLY A 42 10.63 -7.39 7.60
N GLU A 43 11.39 -8.01 6.69
CA GLU A 43 12.42 -8.99 7.07
C GLU A 43 13.53 -8.37 7.93
N GLU A 44 14.00 -7.17 7.58
CA GLU A 44 15.03 -6.50 8.37
C GLU A 44 14.47 -5.96 9.69
N ILE A 45 13.20 -5.55 9.74
CA ILE A 45 12.54 -5.19 11.00
C ILE A 45 12.45 -6.44 11.89
N ASP A 46 11.91 -7.56 11.42
CA ASP A 46 11.77 -8.81 12.18
C ASP A 46 13.09 -9.30 12.75
N LYS A 47 14.16 -9.24 11.96
CA LYS A 47 15.50 -9.67 12.36
C LYS A 47 16.06 -8.86 13.53
N ASN A 48 15.72 -7.58 13.65
CA ASN A 48 16.30 -6.66 14.63
C ASN A 48 15.35 -6.35 15.80
N TYR A 49 14.04 -6.28 15.56
CA TYR A 49 13.05 -5.72 16.48
C TYR A 49 13.05 -6.43 17.83
N GLU A 50 12.77 -7.73 17.87
CA GLU A 50 12.65 -8.47 19.14
C GLU A 50 13.96 -8.47 19.94
N SER A 51 15.11 -8.62 19.27
CA SER A 51 16.41 -8.67 19.95
C SER A 51 16.74 -7.33 20.60
N LEU A 52 16.60 -6.24 19.85
CA LEU A 52 16.93 -4.90 20.32
C LEU A 52 15.96 -4.42 21.41
N ILE A 53 14.67 -4.75 21.32
CA ILE A 53 13.70 -4.51 22.40
C ILE A 53 14.14 -5.23 23.68
N LYS A 54 14.56 -6.52 23.59
CA LYS A 54 15.04 -7.29 24.76
C LYS A 54 16.34 -6.72 25.35
N GLU A 55 17.16 -6.07 24.52
CA GLU A 55 18.37 -5.35 24.94
C GLU A 55 18.09 -3.97 25.55
N GLY A 56 16.82 -3.53 25.55
CA GLY A 56 16.39 -2.25 26.12
C GLY A 56 16.62 -1.06 25.18
N LYS A 57 16.71 -1.29 23.87
CA LYS A 57 16.77 -0.23 22.86
C LYS A 57 15.43 0.45 22.69
N SER A 58 15.47 1.75 22.41
CA SER A 58 14.29 2.54 22.03
C SER A 58 13.85 2.24 20.58
N ILE A 59 12.58 2.53 20.26
CA ILE A 59 12.04 2.43 18.89
C ILE A 59 12.87 3.26 17.90
N GLU A 60 13.32 4.44 18.30
CA GLU A 60 14.18 5.34 17.49
C GLU A 60 15.55 4.71 17.19
N GLU A 61 16.13 4.00 18.15
CA GLU A 61 17.39 3.26 17.93
C GLU A 61 17.18 2.08 16.98
N ILE A 62 16.05 1.37 17.10
CA ILE A 62 15.72 0.24 16.22
C ILE A 62 15.47 0.74 14.80
N SER A 63 14.69 1.80 14.62
CA SER A 63 14.42 2.37 13.30
C SER A 63 15.71 2.85 12.64
N THR A 64 16.63 3.46 13.40
CA THR A 64 17.96 3.82 12.90
C THR A 64 18.74 2.61 12.38
N VAL A 65 18.68 1.46 13.06
CA VAL A 65 19.33 0.22 12.59
C VAL A 65 18.72 -0.23 11.27
N VAL A 66 17.39 -0.27 11.16
CA VAL A 66 16.68 -0.70 9.95
C VAL A 66 16.93 0.25 8.77
N LYS A 67 16.93 1.56 9.00
CA LYS A 67 17.19 2.59 7.96
C LYS A 67 18.59 2.48 7.35
N ASN A 68 19.57 2.06 8.16
CA ASN A 68 20.95 1.85 7.73
C ASN A 68 21.16 0.56 6.92
N SER A 69 20.09 -0.21 6.65
CA SER A 69 20.14 -1.35 5.72
C SER A 69 20.44 -0.90 4.28
N GLU A 70 21.03 -1.81 3.49
CA GLU A 70 21.58 -1.54 2.15
C GLU A 70 20.54 -1.23 1.06
N LEU A 71 19.23 -1.33 1.33
CA LEU A 71 18.19 -1.02 0.34
C LEU A 71 18.25 0.46 -0.07
N GLY A 72 18.83 0.73 -1.23
CA GLY A 72 18.91 2.04 -1.84
C GLY A 72 17.68 2.33 -2.71
N GLU A 73 17.71 3.51 -3.32
CA GLU A 73 16.64 4.00 -4.20
C GLU A 73 16.44 3.07 -5.41
N GLU A 74 17.53 2.61 -6.03
CA GLU A 74 17.49 1.71 -7.19
C GLU A 74 16.83 0.36 -6.85
N GLU A 75 17.14 -0.22 -5.70
CA GLU A 75 16.53 -1.48 -5.25
C GLU A 75 15.03 -1.32 -4.98
N ILE A 76 14.62 -0.20 -4.38
CA ILE A 76 13.21 0.11 -4.13
C ILE A 76 12.44 0.21 -5.46
N TYR A 77 12.97 0.94 -6.44
CA TYR A 77 12.33 1.01 -7.77
C TYR A 77 12.32 -0.34 -8.48
N SER A 78 13.40 -1.12 -8.41
CA SER A 78 13.44 -2.44 -9.02
C SER A 78 12.39 -3.37 -8.42
N ALA A 79 12.17 -3.32 -7.11
CA ALA A 79 11.14 -4.09 -6.44
C ALA A 79 9.74 -3.62 -6.82
N LEU A 80 9.53 -2.31 -6.94
CA LEU A 80 8.26 -1.72 -7.37
C LEU A 80 7.89 -2.18 -8.78
N MET A 81 8.83 -2.03 -9.73
CA MET A 81 8.63 -2.46 -11.12
C MET A 81 8.38 -3.97 -11.20
N GLY A 82 9.15 -4.77 -10.46
CA GLY A 82 8.94 -6.22 -10.38
C GLY A 82 7.60 -6.63 -9.78
N SER A 83 6.94 -5.75 -9.01
CA SER A 83 5.65 -6.04 -8.37
C SER A 83 4.44 -5.59 -9.19
N LEU A 84 4.59 -4.59 -10.07
CA LEU A 84 3.45 -3.90 -10.70
C LEU A 84 3.55 -3.73 -12.22
N GLN A 85 4.72 -3.94 -12.84
CA GLN A 85 4.92 -3.63 -14.25
C GLN A 85 4.08 -4.53 -15.18
N GLU A 86 4.11 -5.85 -14.96
CA GLU A 86 3.27 -6.78 -15.71
C GLU A 86 1.89 -6.91 -15.06
N GLU A 87 0.87 -7.21 -15.87
CA GLU A 87 -0.51 -7.36 -15.39
C GLU A 87 -0.63 -8.51 -14.37
N SER A 88 0.01 -9.65 -14.65
CA SER A 88 0.01 -10.81 -13.74
C SER A 88 0.71 -10.54 -12.41
N ASP A 89 1.75 -9.71 -12.42
CA ASP A 89 2.48 -9.36 -11.20
C ASP A 89 1.65 -8.40 -10.36
N ALA A 90 0.99 -7.43 -11.00
CA ALA A 90 0.07 -6.52 -10.33
C ALA A 90 -1.15 -7.25 -9.73
N GLU A 91 -1.68 -8.28 -10.41
CA GLU A 91 -2.74 -9.13 -9.85
C GLU A 91 -2.28 -9.86 -8.59
N ASN A 92 -1.06 -10.42 -8.59
CA ASN A 92 -0.50 -11.08 -7.41
C ASN A 92 -0.28 -10.07 -6.28
N PHE A 93 0.32 -8.92 -6.57
CA PHE A 93 0.52 -7.84 -5.61
C PHE A 93 -0.82 -7.40 -5.01
N ALA A 94 -1.84 -7.19 -5.83
CA ALA A 94 -3.17 -6.80 -5.38
C ALA A 94 -3.79 -7.86 -4.46
N ALA A 95 -3.67 -9.14 -4.81
CA ALA A 95 -4.19 -10.26 -4.03
C ALA A 95 -3.49 -10.38 -2.66
N ASP A 96 -2.18 -10.19 -2.61
CA ASP A 96 -1.42 -10.22 -1.35
C ASP A 96 -1.69 -8.97 -0.51
N CYS A 97 -1.81 -7.82 -1.16
CA CYS A 97 -2.13 -6.54 -0.54
C CYS A 97 -3.45 -6.62 0.24
N VAL A 98 -4.55 -7.04 -0.40
CA VAL A 98 -5.86 -7.14 0.27
C VAL A 98 -5.96 -8.24 1.34
N GLN A 99 -4.98 -9.14 1.41
CA GLN A 99 -4.86 -10.14 2.48
C GLN A 99 -4.00 -9.66 3.64
N SER A 100 -3.21 -8.59 3.44
CA SER A 100 -2.31 -8.06 4.44
C SER A 100 -3.06 -7.18 5.45
N ILE A 101 -2.70 -7.34 6.73
CA ILE A 101 -3.21 -6.47 7.81
C ILE A 101 -2.71 -5.02 7.62
N ALA A 102 -1.58 -4.84 6.93
CA ALA A 102 -1.05 -3.52 6.60
C ALA A 102 -1.92 -2.75 5.59
N PHE A 103 -2.74 -3.45 4.79
CA PHE A 103 -3.64 -2.82 3.85
C PHE A 103 -5.04 -2.67 4.46
N SER A 104 -5.30 -1.48 5.02
CA SER A 104 -6.59 -1.17 5.65
C SER A 104 -7.10 0.22 5.22
N PRO A 105 -7.45 0.40 3.93
CA PRO A 105 -7.89 1.69 3.42
C PRO A 105 -9.22 2.14 4.07
N GLU A 106 -9.30 3.40 4.48
CA GLU A 106 -10.52 4.00 5.05
C GLU A 106 -11.35 4.70 3.97
N TYR A 107 -11.87 3.91 3.01
CA TYR A 107 -12.63 4.49 1.89
C TYR A 107 -13.84 5.32 2.34
N PRO A 108 -14.22 6.35 1.54
CA PRO A 108 -15.39 7.16 1.82
C PRO A 108 -16.66 6.33 2.03
N GLN A 109 -17.48 6.74 3.00
CA GLN A 109 -18.71 6.03 3.37
C GLN A 109 -19.69 5.84 2.19
N GLU A 110 -19.70 6.77 1.25
CA GLU A 110 -20.55 6.69 0.06
C GLU A 110 -20.12 5.54 -0.86
N VAL A 111 -18.81 5.32 -1.01
CA VAL A 111 -18.23 4.18 -1.74
C VAL A 111 -18.61 2.88 -1.01
N LEU A 112 -18.34 2.80 0.30
CA LEU A 112 -18.65 1.60 1.10
C LEU A 112 -20.14 1.22 1.03
N LYS A 113 -21.02 2.22 1.05
CA LYS A 113 -22.46 2.02 0.89
C LYS A 113 -22.79 1.47 -0.50
N LYS A 114 -22.22 2.03 -1.56
CA LYS A 114 -22.44 1.55 -2.93
C LYS A 114 -21.94 0.11 -3.12
N LEU A 115 -20.77 -0.24 -2.56
CA LEU A 115 -20.26 -1.61 -2.58
C LEU A 115 -21.23 -2.58 -1.90
N THR A 116 -21.79 -2.18 -0.77
CA THR A 116 -22.80 -2.97 -0.05
C THR A 116 -24.08 -3.14 -0.87
N GLU A 117 -24.56 -2.08 -1.53
CA GLU A 117 -25.74 -2.13 -2.41
C GLU A 117 -25.54 -3.07 -3.62
N LEU A 118 -24.33 -3.12 -4.15
CA LEU A 118 -23.95 -3.96 -5.29
C LEU A 118 -23.51 -5.37 -4.90
N GLU A 119 -23.48 -5.69 -3.60
CA GLU A 119 -22.95 -6.96 -3.07
C GLU A 119 -21.50 -7.23 -3.53
N ILE A 120 -20.67 -6.18 -3.54
CA ILE A 120 -19.24 -6.25 -3.87
C ILE A 120 -18.44 -6.32 -2.56
N GLU A 121 -17.58 -7.32 -2.43
CA GLU A 121 -16.64 -7.41 -1.31
C GLU A 121 -15.57 -6.31 -1.42
N LEU A 122 -15.21 -5.73 -0.27
CA LEU A 122 -14.21 -4.65 -0.21
C LEU A 122 -12.85 -5.10 -0.77
N SER A 123 -12.43 -6.33 -0.48
CA SER A 123 -11.21 -6.93 -0.99
C SER A 123 -11.22 -7.07 -2.52
N ASP A 124 -12.34 -7.55 -3.09
CA ASP A 124 -12.53 -7.63 -4.54
C ASP A 124 -12.43 -6.25 -5.17
N PHE A 125 -13.09 -5.25 -4.58
CA PHE A 125 -13.05 -3.87 -5.05
C PHE A 125 -11.63 -3.30 -5.02
N SER A 126 -10.95 -3.38 -3.87
CA SER A 126 -9.58 -2.89 -3.71
C SER A 126 -8.61 -3.58 -4.66
N ALA A 127 -8.69 -4.90 -4.83
CA ALA A 127 -7.80 -5.61 -5.74
C ALA A 127 -7.95 -5.13 -7.19
N ASN A 128 -9.19 -4.94 -7.64
CA ASN A 128 -9.46 -4.40 -8.98
C ASN A 128 -8.96 -2.96 -9.14
N LEU A 129 -9.13 -2.11 -8.11
CA LEU A 129 -8.58 -0.75 -8.12
C LEU A 129 -7.07 -0.76 -8.22
N ILE A 130 -6.37 -1.58 -7.42
CA ILE A 130 -4.90 -1.68 -7.45
C ILE A 130 -4.42 -2.01 -8.86
N VAL A 131 -5.00 -3.04 -9.50
CA VAL A 131 -4.62 -3.43 -10.88
C VAL A 131 -4.92 -2.31 -11.87
N THR A 132 -6.08 -1.67 -11.76
CA THR A 132 -6.49 -0.56 -12.65
C THR A 132 -5.57 0.64 -12.54
N PHE A 133 -5.10 0.95 -11.33
CA PHE A 133 -4.34 2.17 -11.02
C PHE A 133 -2.85 1.92 -10.82
N LYS A 134 -2.34 0.73 -11.14
CA LYS A 134 -0.94 0.34 -10.97
C LYS A 134 0.04 1.32 -11.63
N ASP A 135 -0.29 1.80 -12.84
CA ASP A 135 0.58 2.70 -13.59
C ASP A 135 0.66 4.09 -12.93
N GLN A 136 -0.43 4.56 -12.35
CA GLN A 136 -0.47 5.82 -11.59
C GLN A 136 0.32 5.69 -10.29
N PHE A 137 0.25 4.54 -9.63
CA PHE A 137 1.05 4.29 -8.44
C PHE A 137 2.55 4.26 -8.76
N ILE A 138 2.94 3.61 -9.87
CA ILE A 138 4.32 3.63 -10.36
C ILE A 138 4.76 5.06 -10.67
N ASP A 139 3.95 5.82 -11.40
CA ASP A 139 4.24 7.21 -11.78
C ASP A 139 4.45 8.09 -10.55
N PHE A 140 3.55 8.00 -9.56
CA PHE A 140 3.67 8.69 -8.28
C PHE A 140 4.99 8.35 -7.57
N PHE A 141 5.32 7.06 -7.46
CA PHE A 141 6.53 6.62 -6.75
C PHE A 141 7.82 7.05 -7.44
N VAL A 142 7.85 7.07 -8.77
CA VAL A 142 9.06 7.34 -9.56
C VAL A 142 9.26 8.84 -9.78
N ASN A 143 8.18 9.60 -9.98
CA ASN A 143 8.27 10.98 -10.42
C ASN A 143 7.90 12.01 -9.35
N ASP A 144 7.01 11.65 -8.41
CA ASP A 144 6.45 12.61 -7.46
C ASP A 144 6.95 12.39 -6.01
N LEU A 145 7.32 11.17 -5.64
CA LEU A 145 7.71 10.80 -4.28
C LEU A 145 9.22 10.99 -4.06
N ASP A 146 9.60 11.70 -2.99
CA ASP A 146 10.97 11.60 -2.46
C ASP A 146 11.12 10.25 -1.75
N VAL A 147 11.66 9.26 -2.46
CA VAL A 147 11.79 7.88 -1.97
C VAL A 147 12.67 7.79 -0.73
N ILE A 148 13.65 8.68 -0.55
CA ILE A 148 14.53 8.65 0.61
C ILE A 148 13.82 9.20 1.84
N GLU A 149 13.08 10.31 1.69
CA GLU A 149 12.23 10.83 2.75
C GLU A 149 11.16 9.79 3.12
N TRP A 150 10.44 9.26 2.13
CA TRP A 150 9.45 8.22 2.30
C TRP A 150 10.00 6.98 3.03
N LYS A 151 11.16 6.45 2.61
CA LYS A 151 11.82 5.31 3.26
C LYS A 151 12.03 5.59 4.74
N ASN A 152 12.53 6.78 5.08
CA ASN A 152 12.83 7.12 6.47
C ASN A 152 11.55 7.24 7.30
N ASP A 153 10.52 7.89 6.78
CA ASP A 153 9.27 8.11 7.49
C ASP A 153 8.49 6.81 7.67
N ILE A 154 8.42 5.99 6.63
CA ILE A 154 7.65 4.75 6.67
C ILE A 154 8.32 3.69 7.56
N ILE A 155 9.65 3.63 7.61
CA ILE A 155 10.35 2.74 8.55
C ILE A 155 10.10 3.18 9.99
N ASP A 156 10.11 4.49 10.30
CA ASP A 156 9.78 4.94 11.65
C ASP A 156 8.36 4.54 12.04
N ALA A 157 7.39 4.73 11.13
CA ALA A 157 6.01 4.33 11.35
C ALA A 157 5.89 2.81 11.57
N LEU A 158 6.48 2.00 10.69
CA LEU A 158 6.44 0.55 10.76
C LEU A 158 7.06 0.01 12.05
N VAL A 159 8.25 0.47 12.43
CA VAL A 159 8.92 0.01 13.66
C VAL A 159 8.11 0.41 14.90
N ALA A 160 7.49 1.60 14.89
CA ALA A 160 6.65 2.04 16.00
C ALA A 160 5.37 1.18 16.19
N SER A 161 4.87 0.57 15.12
CA SER A 161 3.65 -0.24 15.11
C SER A 161 3.87 -1.73 14.82
N TRP A 162 5.10 -2.23 15.00
CA TRP A 162 5.47 -3.59 14.56
C TRP A 162 4.89 -4.72 15.43
N ASP A 163 4.58 -4.42 16.70
CA ASP A 163 4.07 -5.39 17.70
C ASP A 163 2.54 -5.45 17.74
#